data_AF-A0A7N2RAW6-F1
#
_entry.id   AF-A0A7N2RAW6-F1
#
_cell.length_a   1.000
_cell.length_b   1.000
_cell.length_c   1.000
_cell.angle_alpha   90.00
_cell.angle_beta   90.00
_cell.angle_gamma   90.00
#
_symmetry.space_group_name_H-M   'P 1'
#
loop_
_entity.id
_entity.type
_entity.pdbx_description
1 polymer ?
#
loop_
_entity_poly.entity_id
_entity_poly.type
_entity_poly.pdbx_seq_one_letter_code
_entity_poly.pdbx_strand_id
1 'polypeptide(L)'
;MMEKGKGGERNGPPCACGVDISVLPEGCISDIVALTTPKDACRSCAVSSIFRAAAESNAVWERFLPSDYQAIIARSSSSSDSLSFSSKKQLYLSLSDNPILIDGNKKSFFLDKLSGKKCYLLPARELTIAWGDNPYYWRWVSLPESRFPEVARLHIVCWFDINGKMSVSMLSPKTNYAAYLVYKLTEEAYGFDDPPPTASIGTTGAGEVYEQTVSLDLPIVEPGQEDQVVLRQQQHTSRPKQRNDGWLEIQLGQFFNEGGEVDELQFGLKEVKVLNGKSGLIVEGIEIRPTRGL
;
A
#
# COMPACT_ATOMS: atom_id res chain seq x y z
N MET A 1 13.87 64.57 41.80
CA MET A 1 13.92 63.24 41.17
C MET A 1 13.11 62.29 42.05
N MET A 2 12.26 61.47 41.45
CA MET A 2 11.44 60.38 42.01
C MET A 2 10.03 60.73 42.51
N GLU A 3 9.10 60.77 41.54
CA GLU A 3 7.71 60.32 41.71
C GLU A 3 7.69 58.85 42.16
N LYS A 4 6.92 58.52 43.19
CA LYS A 4 6.52 57.13 43.50
C LYS A 4 5.10 56.93 42.97
N GLY A 5 5.00 56.28 41.81
CA GLY A 5 3.74 55.77 41.27
C GLY A 5 3.18 54.65 42.15
N LYS A 6 1.92 54.79 42.58
CA LYS A 6 1.13 53.73 43.20
C LYS A 6 0.88 52.62 42.18
N GLY A 7 1.30 51.40 42.51
CA GLY A 7 0.97 50.19 41.76
C GLY A 7 -0.54 49.94 41.83
N GLY A 8 -1.21 50.00 40.68
CA GLY A 8 -2.55 49.46 40.51
C GLY A 8 -2.47 47.95 40.32
N GLU A 9 -3.03 47.20 41.25
CA GLU A 9 -3.38 45.79 41.05
C GLU A 9 -4.35 45.71 39.87
N ARG A 10 -3.86 45.20 38.74
CA ARG A 10 -4.72 44.77 37.62
C ARG A 10 -5.28 43.40 37.99
N ASN A 11 -6.44 43.40 38.65
CA ASN A 11 -7.37 42.28 38.62
C ASN A 11 -7.90 42.14 37.19
N GLY A 12 -7.14 41.43 36.35
CA GLY A 12 -7.65 40.93 35.09
C GLY A 12 -8.73 39.88 35.36
N PRO A 13 -9.81 39.81 34.56
CA PRO A 13 -10.82 38.77 34.72
C PRO A 13 -10.17 37.39 34.53
N PRO A 14 -10.70 36.32 35.17
CA PRO A 14 -10.17 34.98 34.98
C PRO A 14 -10.20 34.65 33.49
N CYS A 15 -9.03 34.38 32.93
CA CYS A 15 -8.86 33.95 31.55
C CYS A 15 -9.76 32.75 31.28
N ALA A 16 -10.54 32.87 30.21
CA ALA A 16 -11.30 31.85 29.49
C ALA A 16 -11.48 30.50 30.23
N CYS A 17 -12.71 30.26 30.69
CA CYS A 17 -13.23 28.94 31.00
C CYS A 17 -13.10 28.02 29.77
N GLY A 18 -11.91 27.42 29.61
CA GLY A 18 -11.71 26.31 28.70
C GLY A 18 -12.57 25.16 29.17
N VAL A 19 -13.60 24.81 28.39
CA VAL A 19 -14.34 23.57 28.62
C VAL A 19 -13.37 22.43 28.37
N ASP A 20 -13.06 21.67 29.42
CA ASP A 20 -12.19 20.50 29.31
C ASP A 20 -12.91 19.44 28.47
N ILE A 21 -12.22 18.93 27.44
CA ILE A 21 -12.71 17.89 26.55
C ILE A 21 -13.04 16.60 27.30
N SER A 22 -12.46 16.40 28.50
CA SER A 22 -12.78 15.29 29.40
C SER A 22 -14.21 15.31 29.96
N VAL A 23 -14.91 16.45 29.87
CA VAL A 23 -16.29 16.64 30.35
C VAL A 23 -17.32 16.11 29.33
N LEU A 24 -16.90 15.85 28.08
CA LEU A 24 -17.78 15.32 27.05
C LEU A 24 -18.22 13.87 27.38
N PRO A 25 -19.48 13.49 27.08
CA PRO A 25 -19.91 12.10 27.13
C PRO A 25 -19.06 11.20 26.23
N GLU A 26 -18.90 9.93 26.62
CA GLU A 26 -18.12 8.93 25.85
C GLU A 26 -18.57 8.83 24.39
N GLY A 27 -19.87 8.94 24.13
CA GLY A 27 -20.42 8.93 22.76
C GLY A 27 -19.91 10.10 21.92
N CYS A 28 -19.87 11.32 22.46
CA CYS A 28 -19.33 12.49 21.76
C CYS A 28 -17.82 12.33 21.49
N ILE A 29 -17.07 11.79 22.46
CA ILE A 29 -15.64 11.50 22.27
C ILE A 29 -15.46 10.43 21.19
N SER A 30 -16.33 9.40 21.16
CA SER A 30 -16.30 8.34 20.14
C SER A 30 -16.55 8.91 18.75
N ASP A 31 -17.55 9.78 18.59
CA ASP A 31 -17.83 10.43 17.30
C ASP A 31 -16.65 11.29 16.81
N ILE A 32 -16.00 12.02 17.72
CA ILE A 32 -14.79 12.81 17.40
C ILE A 32 -13.65 11.88 16.99
N VAL A 33 -13.35 10.86 17.79
CA VAL A 33 -12.25 9.91 17.53
C VAL A 33 -12.48 9.16 16.21
N ALA A 34 -13.72 8.81 15.87
CA ALA A 34 -14.06 8.13 14.64
C ALA A 34 -13.85 8.98 13.36
N LEU A 35 -13.65 10.29 13.49
CA LEU A 35 -13.29 11.19 12.39
C LEU A 35 -11.76 11.33 12.21
N THR A 36 -10.98 10.69 13.08
CA THR A 36 -9.51 10.71 13.03
C THR A 36 -8.95 9.47 12.31
N THR A 37 -7.66 9.18 12.47
CA THR A 37 -7.06 7.93 11.97
C THR A 37 -7.08 6.83 13.03
N PRO A 38 -7.04 5.54 12.64
CA PRO A 38 -6.85 4.42 13.57
C PRO A 38 -5.64 4.59 14.50
N LYS A 39 -4.57 5.20 13.97
CA LYS A 39 -3.36 5.55 14.74
C LYS A 39 -3.65 6.60 15.81
N ASP A 40 -4.40 7.63 15.49
CA ASP A 40 -4.76 8.69 16.43
C ASP A 40 -5.74 8.18 17.49
N ALA A 41 -6.71 7.34 17.11
CA ALA A 41 -7.57 6.66 18.07
C ALA A 41 -6.76 5.85 19.11
N CYS A 42 -5.75 5.09 18.66
CA CYS A 42 -4.87 4.36 19.59
C CYS A 42 -4.09 5.30 20.54
N ARG A 43 -3.68 6.49 20.06
CA ARG A 43 -3.01 7.50 20.90
C ARG A 43 -3.98 8.14 21.90
N SER A 44 -5.22 8.36 21.49
CA SER A 44 -6.28 8.90 22.35
C SER A 44 -6.52 8.03 23.59
N CYS A 45 -6.33 6.71 23.50
CA CYS A 45 -6.42 5.80 24.66
C CYS A 45 -5.49 6.15 25.83
N ALA A 46 -4.42 6.92 25.59
CA ALA A 46 -3.49 7.33 26.64
C ALA A 46 -3.93 8.59 27.40
N VAL A 47 -4.94 9.32 26.91
CA VAL A 47 -5.36 10.60 27.49
C VAL A 47 -6.08 10.40 28.83
N SER A 48 -7.08 9.53 28.87
CA SER A 48 -7.85 9.21 30.08
C SER A 48 -8.65 7.91 29.91
N SER A 49 -9.31 7.45 30.98
CA SER A 49 -10.17 6.26 30.93
C SER A 49 -11.36 6.42 29.99
N ILE A 50 -12.01 7.59 29.96
CA ILE A 50 -13.16 7.84 29.07
C ILE A 50 -12.73 7.89 27.60
N PHE A 51 -11.56 8.48 27.32
CA PHE A 51 -10.98 8.46 25.96
C PHE A 51 -10.60 7.03 25.54
N ARG A 52 -10.09 6.21 26.46
CA ARG A 52 -9.81 4.80 26.19
C ARG A 52 -11.08 4.02 25.86
N ALA A 53 -12.13 4.16 26.67
CA ALA A 53 -13.41 3.51 26.42
C ALA A 53 -13.98 3.89 25.05
N ALA A 54 -14.03 5.19 24.76
CA ALA A 54 -14.49 5.72 23.48
C ALA A 54 -13.65 5.20 22.29
N ALA A 55 -12.32 5.31 22.37
CA ALA A 55 -11.42 4.97 21.26
C ALA A 55 -11.29 3.45 21.01
N GLU A 56 -11.63 2.60 21.99
CA GLU A 56 -11.68 1.14 21.82
C GLU A 56 -13.08 0.62 21.45
N SER A 57 -14.08 1.50 21.39
CA SER A 57 -15.46 1.12 21.09
C SER A 57 -15.63 0.56 19.67
N ASN A 58 -16.52 -0.42 19.52
CA ASN A 58 -16.83 -0.97 18.20
C ASN A 58 -17.42 0.10 17.25
N ALA A 59 -18.10 1.12 17.76
CA ALA A 59 -18.64 2.21 16.96
C ALA A 59 -17.54 3.03 16.26
N VAL A 60 -16.43 3.29 16.95
CA VAL A 60 -15.25 3.95 16.37
C VAL A 60 -14.61 3.07 15.29
N TRP A 61 -14.33 1.81 15.62
CA TRP A 61 -13.62 0.91 14.70
C TRP A 61 -14.46 0.47 13.50
N GLU A 62 -15.79 0.47 13.59
CA GLU A 62 -16.68 0.29 12.43
C GLU A 62 -16.47 1.40 11.40
N ARG A 63 -16.20 2.64 11.83
CA ARG A 63 -15.97 3.79 10.92
C ARG A 63 -14.58 3.79 10.27
N PHE A 64 -13.64 3.04 10.83
CA PHE A 64 -12.31 2.82 10.23
C PHE A 64 -12.28 1.68 9.22
N LEU A 65 -13.28 0.79 9.25
CA LEU A 65 -13.42 -0.25 8.24
C LEU A 65 -14.05 0.34 6.96
N PRO A 66 -13.64 -0.12 5.76
CA PRO A 66 -14.32 0.27 4.52
C PRO A 66 -15.78 -0.17 4.58
N SER A 67 -16.74 0.65 4.13
CA SER A 67 -18.18 0.36 4.28
C SER A 67 -18.66 -0.98 3.70
N ASP A 68 -17.94 -1.52 2.72
CA ASP A 68 -18.20 -2.78 2.03
C ASP A 68 -17.34 -3.95 2.54
N TYR A 69 -16.65 -3.81 3.69
CA TYR A 69 -15.76 -4.86 4.22
C TYR A 69 -16.46 -6.22 4.39
N GLN A 70 -17.74 -6.24 4.80
CA GLN A 70 -18.51 -7.48 4.95
C GLN A 70 -18.68 -8.20 3.61
N ALA A 71 -18.98 -7.44 2.55
CA ALA A 71 -19.08 -7.98 1.19
C ALA A 71 -17.72 -8.46 0.68
N ILE A 72 -16.62 -7.77 1.01
CA ILE A 72 -15.27 -8.22 0.67
C ILE A 72 -14.94 -9.54 1.37
N ILE A 73 -15.22 -9.65 2.67
CA ILE A 73 -14.98 -10.86 3.47
C ILE A 73 -15.80 -12.04 2.95
N ALA A 74 -17.05 -11.82 2.56
CA ALA A 74 -17.93 -12.86 2.01
C ALA A 74 -17.40 -13.47 0.69
N ARG A 75 -16.51 -12.78 -0.02
CA ARG A 75 -15.85 -13.29 -1.24
C ARG A 75 -14.58 -14.10 -0.95
N SER A 76 -14.20 -14.26 0.31
CA SER A 76 -13.02 -15.03 0.68
C SER A 76 -13.29 -16.53 0.61
N SER A 77 -12.29 -17.28 0.11
CA SER A 77 -12.32 -18.74 0.06
C SER A 77 -12.22 -19.39 1.44
N SER A 78 -11.70 -18.65 2.43
CA SER A 78 -11.66 -19.09 3.83
C SER A 78 -13.07 -18.96 4.42
N SER A 79 -13.64 -20.07 4.89
CA SER A 79 -14.96 -20.14 5.51
C SER A 79 -15.22 -18.92 6.40
N SER A 80 -16.30 -18.19 6.13
CA SER A 80 -16.70 -16.96 6.86
C SER A 80 -16.77 -17.16 8.38
N ASP A 81 -16.87 -18.41 8.84
CA ASP A 81 -16.82 -18.82 10.24
C ASP A 81 -15.46 -18.60 10.93
N SER A 82 -14.35 -18.49 10.18
CA SER A 82 -13.00 -18.30 10.74
C SER A 82 -12.67 -16.87 11.16
N LEU A 83 -13.53 -15.91 10.80
CA LEU A 83 -13.37 -14.48 11.09
C LEU A 83 -14.30 -14.00 12.21
N SER A 84 -14.61 -14.88 13.18
CA SER A 84 -15.34 -14.50 14.38
C SER A 84 -14.44 -13.70 15.32
N PHE A 85 -14.38 -12.37 15.14
CA PHE A 85 -13.61 -11.49 16.01
C PHE A 85 -14.46 -11.00 17.18
N SER A 86 -13.84 -10.86 18.36
CA SER A 86 -14.55 -10.35 19.54
C SER A 86 -14.77 -8.83 19.48
N SER A 87 -14.03 -8.11 18.64
CA SER A 87 -14.20 -6.66 18.41
C SER A 87 -13.86 -6.24 16.98
N LYS A 88 -14.37 -5.06 16.58
CA LYS A 88 -14.07 -4.44 15.29
C LYS A 88 -12.60 -4.02 15.18
N LYS A 89 -11.98 -3.65 16.30
CA LYS A 89 -10.54 -3.39 16.39
C LYS A 89 -9.72 -4.63 16.03
N GLN A 90 -10.09 -5.80 16.57
CA GLN A 90 -9.41 -7.05 16.23
C GLN A 90 -9.61 -7.43 14.77
N LEU A 91 -10.82 -7.28 14.23
CA LEU A 91 -11.08 -7.48 12.81
C LEU A 91 -10.19 -6.57 11.95
N TYR A 92 -10.15 -5.27 12.26
CA TYR A 92 -9.30 -4.31 11.56
C TYR A 92 -7.82 -4.75 11.55
N LEU A 93 -7.27 -5.04 12.74
CA LEU A 93 -5.87 -5.45 12.86
C LEU A 93 -5.61 -6.77 12.12
N SER A 94 -6.53 -7.72 12.18
CA SER A 94 -6.41 -8.97 11.42
C SER A 94 -6.40 -8.74 9.92
N LEU A 95 -7.27 -7.88 9.39
CA LEU A 95 -7.28 -7.54 7.96
C LEU A 95 -6.06 -6.71 7.52
N SER A 96 -5.42 -5.98 8.45
CA SER A 96 -4.17 -5.28 8.17
C SER A 96 -2.95 -6.20 8.17
N ASP A 97 -2.88 -7.12 9.13
CA ASP A 97 -1.70 -7.94 9.36
C ASP A 97 -1.74 -9.27 8.58
N ASN A 98 -2.94 -9.76 8.24
CA ASN A 98 -3.14 -11.04 7.53
C ASN A 98 -3.96 -10.81 6.25
N PRO A 99 -3.30 -10.66 5.09
CA PRO A 99 -3.99 -10.53 3.82
C PRO A 99 -4.85 -11.76 3.51
N ILE A 100 -6.09 -11.53 3.08
CA ILE A 100 -7.04 -12.58 2.73
C ILE A 100 -7.11 -12.76 1.21
N LEU A 101 -7.26 -13.99 0.74
CA LEU A 101 -7.54 -14.26 -0.66
C LEU A 101 -9.04 -14.14 -0.95
N ILE A 102 -9.38 -13.46 -2.03
CA ILE A 102 -10.75 -13.20 -2.47
C ILE A 102 -10.94 -13.57 -3.95
N ASP A 103 -12.20 -13.72 -4.37
CA ASP A 103 -12.59 -14.00 -5.76
C ASP A 103 -11.97 -15.31 -6.31
N GLY A 104 -11.81 -16.33 -5.46
CA GLY A 104 -11.17 -17.59 -5.87
C GLY A 104 -9.65 -17.45 -6.08
N ASN A 105 -8.97 -16.78 -5.14
CA ASN A 105 -7.52 -16.53 -5.15
C ASN A 105 -7.04 -15.61 -6.28
N LYS A 106 -7.95 -14.87 -6.91
CA LYS A 106 -7.62 -13.91 -7.98
C LYS A 106 -7.08 -12.59 -7.44
N LYS A 107 -7.28 -12.30 -6.16
CA LYS A 107 -6.71 -11.10 -5.51
C LYS A 107 -6.44 -11.40 -4.05
N SER A 108 -5.45 -10.72 -3.49
CA SER A 108 -5.25 -10.63 -2.05
C SER A 108 -5.73 -9.26 -1.58
N PHE A 109 -6.54 -9.21 -0.53
CA PHE A 109 -7.06 -7.99 0.09
C PHE A 109 -6.51 -7.82 1.50
N PHE A 110 -6.19 -6.59 1.86
CA PHE A 110 -5.77 -6.19 3.21
C PHE A 110 -6.02 -4.70 3.42
N LEU A 111 -5.92 -4.24 4.67
CA LEU A 111 -6.05 -2.82 5.02
C LEU A 111 -4.69 -2.18 5.27
N ASP A 112 -4.48 -0.97 4.73
CA ASP A 112 -3.38 -0.13 5.20
C ASP A 112 -3.58 0.19 6.69
N LYS A 113 -2.65 -0.28 7.52
CA LYS A 113 -2.75 -0.24 8.98
C LYS A 113 -2.85 1.17 9.57
N LEU A 114 -2.39 2.18 8.85
CA LEU A 114 -2.37 3.57 9.34
C LEU A 114 -3.64 4.33 8.96
N SER A 115 -4.18 4.07 7.77
CA SER A 115 -5.30 4.83 7.21
C SER A 115 -6.61 4.05 7.14
N GLY A 116 -6.58 2.72 7.23
CA GLY A 116 -7.76 1.86 7.03
C GLY A 116 -8.22 1.78 5.58
N LYS A 117 -7.44 2.33 4.64
CA LYS A 117 -7.76 2.30 3.22
C LYS A 117 -7.46 0.92 2.63
N LYS A 118 -8.18 0.57 1.58
CA LYS A 118 -8.11 -0.75 0.95
C LYS A 118 -6.78 -0.93 0.20
N CYS A 119 -6.17 -2.09 0.35
CA CYS A 119 -5.02 -2.52 -0.43
C CYS A 119 -5.36 -3.82 -1.16
N TYR A 120 -4.77 -4.00 -2.35
CA TYR A 120 -4.91 -5.23 -3.12
C TYR A 120 -3.57 -5.69 -3.69
N LEU A 121 -3.37 -7.00 -3.77
CA LEU A 121 -2.35 -7.58 -4.64
C LEU A 121 -3.03 -8.43 -5.73
N LEU A 122 -2.75 -8.13 -6.99
CA LEU A 122 -3.12 -8.97 -8.13
C LEU A 122 -1.99 -9.96 -8.41
N PRO A 123 -2.22 -11.29 -8.30
CA PRO A 123 -1.20 -12.27 -8.56
C PRO A 123 -0.78 -12.29 -10.02
N ALA A 124 0.41 -12.81 -10.29
CA ALA A 124 0.93 -12.97 -11.66
C ALA A 124 -0.03 -13.71 -12.60
N ARG A 125 -0.85 -14.64 -12.08
CA ARG A 125 -1.89 -15.35 -12.83
C ARG A 125 -3.00 -14.46 -13.38
N GLU A 126 -3.23 -13.30 -12.78
CA GLU A 126 -4.25 -12.33 -13.21
C GLU A 126 -3.61 -11.16 -13.98
N LEU A 127 -2.31 -11.25 -14.29
CA LEU A 127 -1.61 -10.32 -15.16
C LEU A 127 -1.57 -10.86 -16.59
N THR A 128 -1.55 -9.95 -17.56
CA THR A 128 -1.24 -10.27 -18.95
C THR A 128 0.28 -10.27 -19.14
N ILE A 129 0.87 -11.46 -19.21
CA ILE A 129 2.30 -11.67 -19.40
C ILE A 129 2.54 -12.15 -20.83
N ALA A 130 3.37 -11.44 -21.59
CA ALA A 130 3.74 -11.87 -22.92
C ALA A 130 4.42 -13.25 -22.87
N TRP A 131 3.87 -14.20 -23.64
CA TRP A 131 4.22 -15.62 -23.61
C TRP A 131 4.08 -16.34 -22.27
N GLY A 132 3.28 -15.82 -21.33
CA GLY A 132 3.11 -16.42 -19.99
C GLY A 132 2.63 -17.88 -20.00
N ASP A 133 1.92 -18.30 -21.05
CA ASP A 133 1.44 -19.68 -21.21
C ASP A 133 2.45 -20.61 -21.91
N ASN A 134 3.60 -20.09 -22.35
CA ASN A 134 4.62 -20.87 -23.01
C ASN A 134 5.70 -21.33 -22.01
N PRO A 135 5.80 -22.65 -21.72
CA PRO A 135 6.72 -23.19 -20.72
C PRO A 135 8.21 -23.04 -21.07
N TYR A 136 8.54 -22.72 -22.33
CA TYR A 136 9.90 -22.37 -22.73
C TYR A 136 10.34 -21.00 -22.22
N TYR A 137 9.39 -20.08 -22.00
CA TYR A 137 9.68 -18.70 -21.62
C TYR A 137 9.31 -18.42 -20.16
N TRP A 138 8.20 -18.98 -19.69
CA TRP A 138 7.69 -18.79 -18.34
C TRP A 138 7.30 -20.12 -17.70
N ARG A 139 7.65 -20.30 -16.43
CA ARG A 139 7.19 -21.44 -15.63
C ARG A 139 6.37 -20.94 -14.47
N TRP A 140 5.22 -21.57 -14.26
CA TRP A 140 4.40 -21.36 -13.08
C TRP A 140 4.90 -22.29 -11.98
N VAL A 141 5.30 -21.71 -10.86
CA VAL A 141 5.94 -22.44 -9.75
C VAL A 141 5.25 -22.10 -8.45
N SER A 142 5.25 -23.03 -7.50
CA SER A 142 4.77 -22.79 -6.14
C SER A 142 5.96 -22.44 -5.23
N LEU A 143 5.82 -21.38 -4.44
CA LEU A 143 6.81 -20.96 -3.44
C LEU A 143 6.14 -20.88 -2.07
N PRO A 144 6.73 -21.46 -1.01
CA PRO A 144 6.12 -21.50 0.32
C PRO A 144 5.91 -20.12 0.94
N GLU A 145 6.70 -19.13 0.55
CA GLU A 145 6.59 -17.74 0.97
C GLU A 145 5.58 -16.92 0.16
N SER A 146 5.00 -17.46 -0.92
CA SER A 146 3.98 -16.74 -1.68
C SER A 146 2.62 -16.86 -1.02
N ARG A 147 1.85 -15.77 -1.10
CA ARG A 147 0.43 -15.80 -0.71
C ARG A 147 -0.46 -16.55 -1.70
N PHE A 148 0.03 -16.80 -2.92
CA PHE A 148 -0.74 -17.41 -3.99
C PHE A 148 -0.22 -18.82 -4.30
N PRO A 149 -1.06 -19.72 -4.84
CA PRO A 149 -0.64 -21.09 -5.16
C PRO A 149 0.52 -21.15 -6.16
N GLU A 150 0.57 -20.19 -7.10
CA GLU A 150 1.56 -20.12 -8.16
C GLU A 150 2.04 -18.68 -8.39
N VAL A 151 3.33 -18.57 -8.74
CA VAL A 151 4.00 -17.34 -9.18
C VAL A 151 4.64 -17.58 -10.55
N ALA A 152 4.91 -16.50 -11.30
CA ALA A 152 5.50 -16.60 -12.64
C ALA A 152 7.02 -16.49 -12.57
N ARG A 153 7.75 -17.55 -12.94
CA ARG A 153 9.21 -17.56 -13.07
C ARG A 153 9.61 -17.42 -14.54
N LEU A 154 10.32 -16.35 -14.87
CA LEU A 154 10.89 -16.10 -16.19
C LEU A 154 12.09 -17.03 -16.43
N HIS A 155 12.02 -17.83 -17.48
CA HIS A 155 13.14 -18.64 -17.95
C HIS A 155 14.05 -17.86 -18.89
N ILE A 156 13.53 -17.34 -20.00
CA ILE A 156 14.26 -16.44 -20.90
C ILE A 156 13.29 -15.74 -21.85
N VAL A 157 13.41 -14.43 -22.05
CA VAL A 157 12.70 -13.69 -23.12
C VAL A 157 13.55 -12.56 -23.67
N CYS A 158 13.37 -12.19 -24.94
CA CYS A 158 13.93 -10.96 -25.51
C CYS A 158 12.95 -9.79 -25.43
N TRP A 159 11.67 -10.06 -25.67
CA TRP A 159 10.58 -9.11 -25.48
C TRP A 159 9.97 -9.35 -24.11
N PHE A 160 9.91 -8.30 -23.29
CA PHE A 160 9.44 -8.39 -21.92
C PHE A 160 8.27 -7.43 -21.74
N ASP A 161 7.11 -7.95 -21.39
CA ASP A 161 5.89 -7.15 -21.28
C ASP A 161 4.92 -7.81 -20.29
N ILE A 162 4.70 -7.13 -19.16
CA ILE A 162 3.78 -7.53 -18.10
C ILE A 162 2.80 -6.38 -17.91
N ASN A 163 1.51 -6.65 -18.05
CA ASN A 163 0.45 -5.67 -17.85
C ASN A 163 -0.60 -6.19 -16.87
N GLY A 164 -1.25 -5.28 -16.17
CA GLY A 164 -2.37 -5.59 -15.30
C GLY A 164 -3.44 -4.51 -15.36
N LYS A 165 -4.64 -4.91 -14.95
CA LYS A 165 -5.83 -4.06 -14.98
C LYS A 165 -6.65 -4.29 -13.72
N MET A 166 -7.24 -3.22 -13.21
CA MET A 166 -8.12 -3.29 -12.05
C MET A 166 -9.16 -2.17 -12.08
N SER A 167 -10.39 -2.44 -11.66
CA SER A 167 -11.38 -1.38 -11.50
C SER A 167 -11.01 -0.46 -10.34
N VAL A 168 -11.00 0.87 -10.57
CA VAL A 168 -10.70 1.84 -9.50
C VAL A 168 -11.78 1.89 -8.42
N SER A 169 -13.01 1.46 -8.75
CA SER A 169 -14.14 1.39 -7.82
C SER A 169 -13.87 0.47 -6.63
N MET A 170 -12.95 -0.49 -6.78
CA MET A 170 -12.52 -1.39 -5.71
C MET A 170 -11.69 -0.68 -4.64
N LEU A 171 -11.08 0.46 -4.96
CA LEU A 171 -10.18 1.22 -4.11
C LEU A 171 -10.95 2.26 -3.29
N SER A 172 -10.37 2.68 -2.16
CA SER A 172 -10.94 3.78 -1.38
C SER A 172 -10.87 5.10 -2.18
N PRO A 173 -11.96 5.89 -2.27
CA PRO A 173 -11.97 7.16 -3.00
C PRO A 173 -11.16 8.24 -2.28
N LYS A 174 -10.90 9.34 -2.97
CA LYS A 174 -10.13 10.51 -2.51
C LYS A 174 -8.79 10.12 -1.88
N THR A 175 -8.07 9.19 -2.51
CA THR A 175 -6.85 8.60 -1.95
C THR A 175 -5.79 8.50 -3.03
N ASN A 176 -4.56 8.92 -2.71
CA ASN A 176 -3.41 8.69 -3.57
C ASN A 176 -2.95 7.24 -3.43
N TYR A 177 -2.73 6.56 -4.55
CA TYR A 177 -2.27 5.18 -4.61
C TYR A 177 -0.95 5.09 -5.38
N ALA A 178 -0.21 4.03 -5.08
CA ALA A 178 0.90 3.57 -5.89
C ALA A 178 0.73 2.09 -6.22
N ALA A 179 1.18 1.71 -7.42
CA ALA A 179 1.33 0.32 -7.82
C ALA A 179 2.79 -0.11 -7.64
N TYR A 180 3.00 -1.30 -7.09
CA TYR A 180 4.32 -1.89 -6.86
C TYR A 180 4.38 -3.27 -7.49
N LEU A 181 5.39 -3.55 -8.30
CA LEU A 181 5.71 -4.93 -8.67
C LEU A 181 6.33 -5.62 -7.45
N VAL A 182 5.81 -6.78 -7.06
CA VAL A 182 6.35 -7.64 -6.00
C VAL A 182 7.00 -8.85 -6.65
N TYR A 183 8.31 -9.02 -6.46
CA TYR A 183 9.11 -9.96 -7.23
C TYR A 183 10.36 -10.46 -6.48
N LYS A 184 11.04 -11.45 -7.04
CA LYS A 184 12.37 -11.92 -6.65
C LYS A 184 13.24 -12.03 -7.88
N LEU A 185 14.55 -12.03 -7.67
CA LEU A 185 15.55 -12.36 -8.67
C LEU A 185 16.25 -13.66 -8.25
N THR A 186 16.43 -14.58 -9.18
CA THR A 186 17.31 -15.73 -9.00
C THR A 186 18.77 -15.30 -9.03
N GLU A 187 19.68 -16.13 -8.53
CA GLU A 187 21.14 -15.87 -8.61
C GLU A 187 21.64 -15.68 -10.05
N GLU A 188 20.99 -16.33 -11.01
CA GLU A 188 21.31 -16.25 -12.45
C GLU A 188 20.50 -15.16 -13.18
N ALA A 189 19.85 -14.23 -12.47
CA ALA A 189 19.06 -13.19 -13.13
C ALA A 189 19.94 -12.21 -13.91
N TYR A 190 19.49 -11.82 -15.11
CA TYR A 190 20.20 -10.87 -15.96
C TYR A 190 19.27 -10.20 -16.98
N GLY A 191 19.76 -9.12 -17.60
CA GLY A 191 19.13 -8.49 -18.77
C GLY A 191 18.15 -7.35 -18.44
N PHE A 192 18.17 -6.84 -17.21
CA PHE A 192 17.26 -5.78 -16.74
C PHE A 192 17.91 -4.40 -16.58
N ASP A 193 19.19 -4.24 -16.87
CA ASP A 193 19.91 -2.97 -16.65
C ASP A 193 20.24 -2.20 -17.93
N ASP A 194 20.27 -2.87 -19.08
CA ASP A 194 20.64 -2.25 -20.36
C ASP A 194 19.83 -2.80 -21.55
N PRO A 195 18.72 -2.13 -21.95
CA PRO A 195 18.10 -1.02 -21.25
C PRO A 195 17.25 -1.50 -20.07
N PRO A 196 17.07 -0.64 -19.06
CA PRO A 196 16.15 -0.91 -17.96
C PRO A 196 14.69 -0.88 -18.41
N PRO A 197 13.82 -1.67 -17.77
CA PRO A 197 12.41 -1.72 -18.13
C PRO A 197 11.69 -0.39 -17.83
N THR A 198 10.71 -0.08 -18.67
CA THR A 198 9.81 1.06 -18.53
C THR A 198 8.55 0.62 -17.80
N ALA A 199 8.29 1.20 -16.64
CA ALA A 199 7.03 1.07 -15.91
C ALA A 199 6.01 2.07 -16.45
N SER A 200 4.73 1.68 -16.43
CA SER A 200 3.62 2.55 -16.80
C SER A 200 2.46 2.43 -15.80
N ILE A 201 1.73 3.52 -15.60
CA ILE A 201 0.45 3.54 -14.88
C ILE A 201 -0.48 4.60 -15.48
N GLY A 202 -1.77 4.31 -15.57
CA GLY A 202 -2.76 5.27 -16.06
C GLY A 202 -4.19 4.81 -15.80
N THR A 203 -5.13 5.74 -15.91
CA THR A 203 -6.56 5.46 -15.82
C THR A 203 -7.24 5.74 -17.15
N THR A 204 -8.24 4.93 -17.51
CA THR A 204 -8.96 5.08 -18.78
C THR A 204 -9.68 6.43 -18.93
N GLY A 205 -10.16 7.01 -17.83
CA GLY A 205 -10.89 8.28 -17.83
C GLY A 205 -10.03 9.52 -18.05
N ALA A 206 -8.76 9.50 -17.62
CA ALA A 206 -7.86 10.65 -17.77
C ALA A 206 -7.12 10.68 -19.12
N GLY A 207 -6.91 9.51 -19.75
CA GLY A 207 -6.10 9.38 -20.96
C GLY A 207 -4.60 9.61 -20.75
N GLU A 208 -4.18 10.00 -19.54
CA GLU A 208 -2.79 10.20 -19.17
C GLU A 208 -2.17 8.88 -18.68
N VAL A 209 -1.09 8.47 -19.35
CA VAL A 209 -0.24 7.36 -18.93
C VAL A 209 1.08 7.93 -18.46
N TYR A 210 1.39 7.75 -17.18
CA TYR A 210 2.68 8.05 -16.63
C TYR A 210 3.64 6.90 -16.94
N GLU A 211 4.78 7.20 -17.56
CA GLU A 211 5.86 6.24 -17.80
C GLU A 211 7.14 6.67 -17.07
N GLN A 212 7.86 5.71 -16.49
CA GLN A 212 9.16 5.92 -15.89
C GLN A 212 10.07 4.71 -16.11
N THR A 213 11.37 4.93 -16.11
CA THR A 213 12.36 3.85 -16.16
C THR A 213 12.66 3.37 -14.73
N VAL A 214 12.69 2.04 -14.52
CA VAL A 214 12.93 1.44 -13.21
C VAL A 214 14.07 0.42 -13.26
N SER A 215 14.84 0.29 -12.18
CA SER A 215 15.91 -0.70 -12.06
C SER A 215 15.48 -1.83 -11.13
N LEU A 216 15.61 -3.09 -11.55
CA LEU A 216 15.20 -4.24 -10.75
C LEU A 216 16.31 -4.73 -9.79
N ASP A 217 17.52 -4.23 -9.95
CA ASP A 217 18.66 -4.69 -9.17
C ASP A 217 18.81 -3.92 -7.86
N LEU A 218 19.10 -4.64 -6.78
CA LEU A 218 19.52 -4.01 -5.53
C LEU A 218 20.92 -3.39 -5.73
N PRO A 219 21.16 -2.17 -5.23
CA PRO A 219 22.50 -1.59 -5.30
C PRO A 219 23.47 -2.47 -4.50
N ILE A 220 24.50 -2.97 -5.17
CA ILE A 220 25.63 -3.64 -4.52
C ILE A 220 26.38 -2.56 -3.72
N VAL A 221 26.28 -2.61 -2.40
CA VAL A 221 27.16 -1.84 -1.52
C VAL A 221 28.37 -2.73 -1.22
N GLU A 222 29.50 -2.47 -1.89
CA GLU A 222 30.75 -3.17 -1.55
C GLU A 222 31.23 -2.73 -0.15
N PRO A 223 31.61 -3.67 0.73
CA PRO A 223 32.13 -3.33 2.06
C PRO A 223 33.45 -2.58 1.92
N GLY A 224 33.43 -1.28 2.27
CA GLY A 224 34.60 -0.39 2.22
C GLY A 224 34.45 0.84 1.32
N GLN A 225 33.34 1.00 0.58
CA GLN A 225 33.03 2.18 -0.23
C GLN A 225 31.82 2.98 0.32
N GLU A 226 31.73 3.17 1.64
CA GLU A 226 30.68 4.03 2.23
C GLU A 226 30.79 5.50 1.76
N ASP A 227 32.00 5.96 1.40
CA ASP A 227 32.29 7.37 1.06
C ASP A 227 32.51 7.65 -0.44
N GLN A 228 32.32 6.68 -1.34
CA GLN A 228 32.38 6.90 -2.79
C GLN A 228 31.17 6.33 -3.51
N VAL A 229 29.98 6.79 -3.11
CA VAL A 229 28.83 6.76 -4.02
C VAL A 229 29.11 7.78 -5.13
N VAL A 230 29.85 7.37 -6.16
CA VAL A 230 29.76 8.04 -7.46
C VAL A 230 28.33 7.78 -7.93
N LEU A 231 27.45 8.69 -7.54
CA LEU A 231 26.11 8.85 -8.09
C LEU A 231 26.26 8.89 -9.61
N ARG A 232 26.14 7.75 -10.28
CA ARG A 232 25.65 7.76 -11.66
C ARG A 232 24.25 8.33 -11.55
N GLN A 233 24.16 9.65 -11.70
CA GLN A 233 22.92 10.37 -11.99
C GLN A 233 22.46 9.90 -13.37
N GLN A 234 21.96 8.68 -13.44
CA GLN A 234 21.13 8.20 -14.53
C GLN A 234 19.72 8.09 -13.98
N GLN A 235 18.76 8.48 -14.81
CA GLN A 235 17.41 8.94 -14.51
C GLN A 235 16.46 7.82 -14.04
N HIS A 236 16.88 7.00 -13.06
CA HIS A 236 16.06 5.98 -12.41
C HIS A 236 15.35 6.61 -11.21
N THR A 237 14.05 6.87 -11.36
CA THR A 237 13.22 7.53 -10.34
C THR A 237 12.82 6.59 -9.20
N SER A 238 12.75 5.28 -9.45
CA SER A 238 12.36 4.27 -8.46
C SER A 238 13.44 3.20 -8.32
N ARG A 239 13.79 2.88 -7.07
CA ARG A 239 14.74 1.81 -6.70
C ARG A 239 14.01 0.67 -6.00
N PRO A 240 14.51 -0.57 -6.13
CA PRO A 240 13.89 -1.70 -5.48
C PRO A 240 14.16 -1.66 -3.98
N LYS A 241 13.22 -2.19 -3.21
CA LYS A 241 13.28 -2.26 -1.76
C LYS A 241 13.00 -3.70 -1.31
N GLN A 242 13.82 -4.19 -0.39
CA GLN A 242 13.57 -5.46 0.26
C GLN A 242 12.43 -5.35 1.28
N ARG A 243 11.50 -6.31 1.23
CA ARG A 243 10.38 -6.44 2.16
C ARG A 243 10.71 -7.43 3.27
N ASN A 244 9.97 -7.35 4.36
CA ASN A 244 10.13 -8.24 5.51
C ASN A 244 9.69 -9.69 5.22
N ASP A 245 8.91 -9.91 4.17
CA ASP A 245 8.46 -11.23 3.69
C ASP A 245 9.47 -11.88 2.72
N GLY A 246 10.63 -11.26 2.51
CA GLY A 246 11.69 -11.76 1.64
C GLY A 246 11.50 -11.46 0.15
N TRP A 247 10.42 -10.78 -0.25
CA TRP A 247 10.22 -10.27 -1.61
C TRP A 247 10.91 -8.92 -1.81
N LEU A 248 11.19 -8.58 -3.06
CA LEU A 248 11.51 -7.22 -3.49
C LEU A 248 10.23 -6.52 -3.93
N GLU A 249 10.18 -5.21 -3.76
CA GLU A 249 9.17 -4.35 -4.38
C GLU A 249 9.82 -3.19 -5.14
N ILE A 250 9.20 -2.81 -6.25
CA ILE A 250 9.54 -1.57 -6.96
C ILE A 250 8.28 -0.84 -7.39
N GLN A 251 8.29 0.48 -7.22
CA GLN A 251 7.18 1.34 -7.58
C GLN A 251 7.08 1.50 -9.10
N LEU A 252 5.91 1.20 -9.66
CA LEU A 252 5.60 1.37 -11.08
C LEU A 252 5.09 2.79 -11.38
N GLY A 253 4.36 3.39 -10.44
CA GLY A 253 3.88 4.76 -10.53
C GLY A 253 2.84 5.10 -9.47
N GLN A 254 2.25 6.29 -9.58
CA GLN A 254 1.23 6.81 -8.67
C GLN A 254 0.03 7.34 -9.44
N PHE A 255 -1.13 7.33 -8.80
CA PHE A 255 -2.33 8.00 -9.31
C PHE A 255 -3.23 8.40 -8.15
N PHE A 256 -4.09 9.40 -8.37
CA PHE A 256 -5.12 9.78 -7.42
C PHE A 256 -6.45 9.13 -7.80
N ASN A 257 -7.06 8.41 -6.86
CA ASN A 257 -8.41 7.89 -7.05
C ASN A 257 -9.41 8.94 -6.56
N GLU A 258 -10.03 9.71 -7.46
CA GLU A 258 -11.06 10.69 -7.10
C GLU A 258 -12.32 10.03 -6.53
N GLY A 259 -12.66 8.85 -7.03
CA GLY A 259 -13.90 8.12 -6.77
C GLY A 259 -14.89 8.26 -7.93
N GLY A 260 -15.16 7.15 -8.62
CA GLY A 260 -16.08 7.04 -9.76
C GLY A 260 -16.24 5.58 -10.19
N GLU A 261 -17.35 5.25 -10.85
CA GLU A 261 -17.73 3.84 -11.09
C GLU A 261 -17.11 3.19 -12.34
N VAL A 262 -16.62 3.97 -13.31
CA VAL A 262 -16.37 3.45 -14.67
C VAL A 262 -14.88 3.36 -15.06
N ASP A 263 -13.97 3.84 -14.22
CA ASP A 263 -12.55 3.88 -14.60
C ASP A 263 -11.82 2.56 -14.32
N GLU A 264 -10.99 2.16 -15.28
CA GLU A 264 -10.05 1.05 -15.15
C GLU A 264 -8.65 1.61 -14.96
N LEU A 265 -7.97 1.16 -13.91
CA LEU A 265 -6.55 1.36 -13.69
C LEU A 265 -5.79 0.35 -14.54
N GLN A 266 -4.81 0.84 -15.29
CA GLN A 266 -3.87 0.04 -16.08
C GLN A 266 -2.46 0.31 -15.57
N PHE A 267 -1.66 -0.74 -15.46
CA PHE A 267 -0.25 -0.64 -15.09
C PHE A 267 0.55 -1.72 -15.80
N GLY A 268 1.82 -1.44 -16.04
CA GLY A 268 2.69 -2.40 -16.70
C GLY A 268 4.16 -2.15 -16.46
N LEU A 269 4.94 -3.12 -16.89
CA LEU A 269 6.40 -3.09 -16.91
C LEU A 269 6.86 -3.76 -18.20
N LYS A 270 7.56 -3.02 -19.05
CA LYS A 270 7.95 -3.48 -20.39
C LYS A 270 9.37 -3.10 -20.78
N GLU A 271 10.02 -3.98 -21.52
CA GLU A 271 11.21 -3.71 -22.32
C GLU A 271 11.07 -4.51 -23.62
N VAL A 272 10.74 -3.80 -24.69
CA VAL A 272 10.40 -4.39 -26.00
C VAL A 272 11.21 -3.74 -27.13
N LYS A 273 12.14 -2.84 -26.80
CA LYS A 273 12.85 -2.00 -27.76
C LYS A 273 14.18 -2.62 -28.18
N VAL A 274 15.00 -3.04 -27.20
CA VAL A 274 16.37 -3.50 -27.47
C VAL A 274 16.47 -5.02 -27.57
N LEU A 275 15.42 -5.76 -27.17
CA LEU A 275 15.28 -7.21 -27.38
C LEU A 275 16.46 -8.05 -26.85
N ASN A 276 17.18 -7.55 -25.85
CA ASN A 276 18.19 -8.30 -25.13
C ASN A 276 17.53 -9.41 -24.30
N GLY A 277 18.20 -10.56 -24.20
CA GLY A 277 17.72 -11.68 -23.39
C GLY A 277 17.63 -11.32 -21.91
N LYS A 278 16.54 -11.72 -21.26
CA LYS A 278 16.25 -11.47 -19.85
C LYS A 278 15.82 -12.76 -19.18
N SER A 279 16.31 -13.02 -17.98
CA SER A 279 16.07 -14.27 -17.25
C SER A 279 16.02 -14.04 -15.74
N GLY A 280 15.45 -14.99 -15.01
CA GLY A 280 15.62 -15.08 -13.56
C GLY A 280 14.68 -14.22 -12.73
N LEU A 281 13.73 -13.52 -13.35
CA LEU A 281 12.67 -12.80 -12.64
C LEU A 281 11.60 -13.77 -12.13
N ILE A 282 11.19 -13.64 -10.87
CA ILE A 282 10.04 -14.34 -10.30
C ILE A 282 9.03 -13.29 -9.86
N VAL A 283 7.83 -13.30 -10.43
CA VAL A 283 6.78 -12.32 -10.16
C VAL A 283 5.72 -12.93 -9.25
N GLU A 284 5.54 -12.36 -8.05
CA GLU A 284 4.36 -12.67 -7.23
C GLU A 284 3.14 -11.95 -7.81
N GLY A 285 3.28 -10.67 -8.12
CA GLY A 285 2.22 -9.88 -8.72
C GLY A 285 2.39 -8.37 -8.54
N ILE A 286 1.29 -7.63 -8.60
CA ILE A 286 1.29 -6.16 -8.48
C ILE A 286 0.42 -5.75 -7.29
N GLU A 287 1.03 -5.05 -6.34
CA GLU A 287 0.41 -4.53 -5.12
C GLU A 287 0.00 -3.07 -5.31
N ILE A 288 -1.27 -2.76 -5.08
CA ILE A 288 -1.85 -1.42 -5.12
C ILE A 288 -2.18 -1.02 -3.69
N ARG A 289 -1.51 0.01 -3.19
CA ARG A 289 -1.69 0.49 -1.82
C ARG A 289 -1.65 2.02 -1.74
N PRO A 290 -2.30 2.62 -0.72
CA PRO A 290 -2.26 4.05 -0.51
C PRO A 290 -0.82 4.55 -0.34
N THR A 291 -0.50 5.69 -0.93
CA THR A 291 0.70 6.43 -0.57
C THR A 291 0.39 7.34 0.60
N ARG A 292 1.42 7.64 1.40
CA ARG A 292 1.27 8.69 2.41
C ARG A 292 1.04 10.01 1.65
N GLY A 293 -0.11 10.64 1.86
CA GLY A 293 -0.25 12.05 1.52
C GLY A 293 0.82 12.83 2.29
N LEU A 294 1.49 13.74 1.60
CA LEU A 294 2.27 14.80 2.25
C LEU A 294 1.36 15.63 3.15
#